data_AF-A0A1S8LRL4-F1
#
_entry.id   AF-A0A1S8LRL4-F1
#
_cell.length_a   1.000
_cell.length_b   1.000
_cell.length_c   1.000
_cell.angle_alpha   90.00
_cell.angle_beta   90.00
_cell.angle_gamma   90.00
#
_symmetry.space_group_name_H-M   'P 1'
#
loop_
_entity.id
_entity.type
_entity.pdbx_description
1 polymer ?
#
loop_
_entity_poly.entity_id
_entity_poly.type
_entity_poly.pdbx_seq_one_letter_code
_entity_poly.pdbx_strand_id
1 'polypeptide(L)'
;MKNENLREKAENKITEEHKKFKEKVLKMEVEQIYNMSGTIIFTEATIYHLHQLMKSDELCELINKEDSILEGAVQHIIMNVRKKYGQTGDLPVEEFHSLIWDYYKMDHSKAKKAMELKEKVKANSSANDIILKLAKDKPSSPKAGVLQMSLFDLGGENK
;
A
#
# COMPACT_ATOMS: atom_id res chain seq x y z
N MET A 1 -22.34 -17.26 0.93
CA MET A 1 -22.69 -17.52 -0.49
C MET A 1 -22.95 -16.27 -1.34
N LYS A 2 -23.77 -15.26 -0.98
CA LYS A 2 -23.89 -14.03 -1.81
C LYS A 2 -22.67 -13.08 -1.69
N ASN A 3 -22.12 -12.91 -0.50
CA ASN A 3 -21.00 -11.97 -0.26
C ASN A 3 -19.64 -12.43 -0.82
N GLU A 4 -19.35 -13.73 -0.80
CA GLU A 4 -18.11 -14.28 -1.38
C GLU A 4 -17.99 -13.94 -2.87
N ASN A 5 -19.12 -13.98 -3.59
CA ASN A 5 -19.17 -13.68 -5.02
C ASN A 5 -18.90 -12.18 -5.32
N LEU A 6 -19.36 -11.26 -4.47
CA LEU A 6 -19.12 -9.81 -4.65
C LEU A 6 -17.65 -9.46 -4.41
N ARG A 7 -17.06 -10.05 -3.37
CA ARG A 7 -15.66 -9.84 -3.02
C ARG A 7 -14.74 -10.44 -4.08
N GLU A 8 -14.99 -11.68 -4.51
CA GLU A 8 -14.20 -12.34 -5.55
C GLU A 8 -14.22 -11.56 -6.87
N LYS A 9 -15.39 -11.03 -7.26
CA LYS A 9 -15.50 -10.15 -8.44
C LYS A 9 -14.65 -8.89 -8.32
N ALA A 10 -14.71 -8.22 -7.18
CA ALA A 10 -13.93 -7.01 -6.95
C ALA A 10 -12.43 -7.33 -6.93
N GLU A 11 -12.00 -8.44 -6.32
CA GLU A 11 -10.61 -8.88 -6.29
C GLU A 11 -10.10 -9.24 -7.70
N ASN A 12 -10.90 -9.94 -8.50
CA ASN A 12 -10.58 -10.25 -9.89
C ASN A 12 -10.44 -8.98 -10.73
N LYS A 13 -11.34 -8.01 -10.56
CA LYS A 13 -11.27 -6.73 -11.25
C LYS A 13 -9.97 -5.98 -10.93
N ILE A 14 -9.63 -5.83 -9.65
CA ILE A 14 -8.37 -5.17 -9.24
C ILE A 14 -7.17 -5.93 -9.81
N THR A 15 -7.19 -7.26 -9.77
CA THR A 15 -6.10 -8.09 -10.27
C THR A 15 -5.89 -7.92 -11.78
N GLU A 16 -6.97 -7.88 -12.56
CA GLU A 16 -6.91 -7.64 -14.00
C GLU A 16 -6.37 -6.24 -14.33
N GLU A 17 -6.84 -5.22 -13.63
CA GLU A 17 -6.37 -3.84 -13.80
C GLU A 17 -4.91 -3.69 -13.40
N HIS A 18 -4.49 -4.33 -12.30
CA HIS A 18 -3.09 -4.36 -11.86
C HIS A 18 -2.20 -5.06 -12.89
N LYS A 19 -2.65 -6.19 -13.46
CA LYS A 19 -1.91 -6.91 -14.48
C LYS A 19 -1.70 -6.03 -15.72
N LYS A 20 -2.74 -5.36 -16.20
CA LYS A 20 -2.64 -4.39 -17.32
C LYS A 20 -1.65 -3.28 -17.01
N PHE A 21 -1.68 -2.76 -15.78
CA PHE A 21 -0.74 -1.74 -15.32
C PHE A 21 0.71 -2.26 -15.31
N LYS A 22 0.97 -3.45 -14.76
CA LYS A 22 2.32 -4.06 -14.76
C LYS A 22 2.84 -4.30 -16.17
N GLU A 23 2.01 -4.83 -17.06
CA GLU A 23 2.38 -5.04 -18.46
C GLU A 23 2.73 -3.72 -19.16
N LYS A 24 2.04 -2.63 -18.82
CA LYS A 24 2.36 -1.29 -19.30
C LYS A 24 3.72 -0.81 -18.77
N VAL A 25 3.98 -0.97 -17.47
CA VAL A 25 5.26 -0.58 -16.84
C VAL A 25 6.44 -1.38 -17.38
N LEU A 26 6.28 -2.68 -17.62
CA LEU A 26 7.32 -3.55 -18.16
C LEU A 26 7.77 -3.17 -19.59
N LYS A 27 6.92 -2.45 -20.33
CA LYS A 27 7.21 -1.96 -21.69
C LYS A 27 7.78 -0.54 -21.72
N MET A 28 7.95 0.10 -20.56
CA MET A 28 8.44 1.47 -20.46
C MET A 28 9.96 1.54 -20.46
N GLU A 29 10.48 2.63 -21.01
CA GLU A 29 11.89 3.00 -20.88
C GLU A 29 12.23 3.47 -19.47
N VAL A 30 13.50 3.38 -19.08
CA VAL A 30 13.97 3.72 -17.72
C VAL A 30 13.58 5.14 -17.30
N GLU A 31 13.67 6.12 -18.21
CA GLU A 31 13.29 7.52 -17.95
C GLU A 31 11.79 7.66 -17.67
N GLN A 32 10.94 6.90 -18.39
CA GLN A 32 9.50 6.88 -18.14
C GLN A 32 9.17 6.26 -16.79
N ILE A 33 9.87 5.18 -16.42
CA ILE A 33 9.74 4.54 -15.11
C ILE A 33 10.11 5.53 -13.99
N TYR A 34 11.20 6.28 -14.15
CA TYR A 34 11.60 7.30 -13.18
C TYR A 34 10.53 8.38 -13.01
N ASN A 35 10.00 8.91 -14.12
CA ASN A 35 8.96 9.93 -14.13
C ASN A 35 7.61 9.43 -13.57
N MET A 36 7.33 8.12 -13.69
CA MET A 36 6.14 7.47 -13.17
C MET A 36 6.32 6.81 -11.80
N SER A 37 7.49 6.92 -11.18
CA SER A 37 7.83 6.25 -9.92
C SER A 37 6.78 6.47 -8.83
N GLY A 38 6.32 7.72 -8.66
CA GLY A 38 5.23 8.05 -7.74
C GLY A 38 3.95 7.27 -8.05
N THR A 39 3.51 7.25 -9.31
CA THR A 39 2.33 6.47 -9.74
C THR A 39 2.50 4.99 -9.46
N ILE A 40 3.67 4.42 -9.74
CA ILE A 40 3.95 2.99 -9.48
C ILE A 40 3.84 2.68 -7.99
N ILE A 41 4.46 3.49 -7.14
CA ILE A 41 4.43 3.34 -5.68
C ILE A 41 2.99 3.46 -5.16
N PHE A 42 2.25 4.49 -5.60
CA PHE A 42 0.86 4.70 -5.19
C PHE A 42 -0.06 3.57 -5.66
N THR A 43 0.16 3.00 -6.85
CA THR A 43 -0.62 1.86 -7.33
C THR A 43 -0.44 0.64 -6.43
N GLU A 44 0.81 0.26 -6.12
CA GLU A 44 1.07 -0.91 -5.26
C GLU A 44 0.52 -0.70 -3.84
N ALA A 45 0.69 0.50 -3.27
CA ALA A 45 0.12 0.85 -1.97
C ALA A 45 -1.42 0.82 -1.97
N THR A 46 -2.04 1.33 -3.05
CA THR A 46 -3.51 1.36 -3.19
C THR A 46 -4.09 -0.04 -3.26
N ILE A 47 -3.49 -0.95 -4.03
CA ILE A 47 -3.93 -2.35 -4.10
C ILE A 47 -3.82 -3.03 -2.73
N TYR A 48 -2.68 -2.86 -2.06
CA TYR A 48 -2.48 -3.41 -0.73
C TYR A 48 -3.58 -2.97 0.24
N HIS A 49 -3.92 -1.68 0.25
CA HIS A 49 -4.97 -1.16 1.12
C HIS A 49 -6.38 -1.53 0.65
N LEU A 50 -6.66 -1.59 -0.64
CA LEU A 50 -7.96 -2.07 -1.14
C LEU A 50 -8.21 -3.51 -0.71
N HIS A 51 -7.24 -4.40 -0.86
CA HIS A 51 -7.36 -5.78 -0.37
C HIS A 51 -7.59 -5.85 1.15
N GLN A 52 -7.05 -4.90 1.91
CA GLN A 52 -7.34 -4.80 3.34
C GLN A 52 -8.76 -4.34 3.63
N LEU A 53 -9.30 -3.45 2.80
CA LEU A 53 -10.59 -2.77 2.96
C LEU A 53 -11.78 -3.54 2.36
N MET A 54 -11.54 -4.49 1.44
CA MET A 54 -12.54 -5.39 0.81
C MET A 54 -13.29 -6.33 1.75
N LYS A 55 -13.16 -6.11 3.07
CA LYS A 55 -14.02 -6.71 4.09
C LYS A 55 -15.37 -6.02 4.21
N SER A 56 -15.51 -4.82 3.66
CA SER A 56 -16.78 -4.11 3.57
C SER A 56 -17.50 -4.51 2.27
N ASP A 57 -18.71 -5.05 2.40
CA ASP A 57 -19.56 -5.37 1.25
C ASP A 57 -19.89 -4.11 0.43
N GLU A 58 -20.14 -2.98 1.11
CA GLU A 58 -20.41 -1.68 0.49
C GLU A 58 -19.23 -1.24 -0.40
N LEU A 59 -17.99 -1.38 0.08
CA LEU A 59 -16.81 -1.07 -0.73
C LEU A 59 -16.66 -2.02 -1.92
N CYS A 60 -16.92 -3.31 -1.74
CA CYS A 60 -16.90 -4.28 -2.85
C CYS A 60 -17.94 -3.95 -3.92
N GLU A 61 -19.14 -3.53 -3.54
CA GLU A 61 -20.17 -3.05 -4.48
C GLU A 61 -19.71 -1.81 -5.24
N LEU A 62 -19.07 -0.86 -4.55
CA LEU A 62 -18.53 0.35 -5.16
C LEU A 62 -17.40 0.05 -6.14
N ILE A 63 -16.44 -0.81 -5.78
CA ILE A 63 -15.34 -1.24 -6.66
C ILE A 63 -15.86 -1.92 -7.92
N ASN A 64 -16.94 -2.70 -7.82
CA ASN A 64 -17.50 -3.41 -8.96
C ASN A 64 -18.22 -2.50 -9.97
N LYS A 65 -18.47 -1.21 -9.66
CA LYS A 65 -19.07 -0.28 -10.63
C LYS A 65 -18.12 0.04 -11.77
N GLU A 66 -18.65 0.23 -12.98
CA GLU A 66 -17.83 0.46 -14.19
C GLU A 66 -16.98 1.73 -14.11
N ASP A 67 -17.47 2.78 -13.45
CA ASP A 67 -16.78 4.07 -13.28
C ASP A 67 -15.63 4.02 -12.25
N SER A 68 -15.59 2.96 -11.45
CA SER A 68 -14.71 2.83 -10.29
C SER A 68 -13.51 1.96 -10.67
N ILE A 69 -12.40 2.59 -11.07
CA ILE A 69 -11.20 1.91 -11.58
C ILE A 69 -9.95 2.24 -10.75
N LEU A 70 -9.00 1.31 -10.68
CA LEU A 70 -7.75 1.43 -9.93
C LEU A 70 -6.95 2.66 -10.37
N GLU A 71 -6.86 2.91 -11.68
CA GLU A 71 -6.15 4.09 -12.19
C GLU A 71 -6.80 5.40 -11.70
N GLY A 72 -8.13 5.45 -11.66
CA GLY A 72 -8.88 6.60 -11.16
C GLY A 72 -8.64 6.84 -9.66
N ALA A 73 -8.66 5.77 -8.86
CA ALA A 73 -8.35 5.83 -7.43
C ALA A 73 -6.92 6.36 -7.19
N VAL A 74 -5.94 5.83 -7.94
CA VAL A 74 -4.53 6.25 -7.83
C VAL A 74 -4.35 7.71 -8.23
N GLN A 75 -4.96 8.15 -9.34
CA GLN A 75 -4.90 9.55 -9.77
C GLN A 75 -5.54 10.49 -8.74
N HIS A 76 -6.66 10.09 -8.14
CA HIS A 76 -7.30 10.84 -7.06
C HIS A 76 -6.37 11.00 -5.85
N ILE A 77 -5.73 9.91 -5.41
CA ILE A 77 -4.76 9.94 -4.30
C ILE A 77 -3.58 10.87 -4.63
N ILE A 78 -2.95 10.70 -5.80
CA ILE A 78 -1.79 11.51 -6.22
C ILE A 78 -2.16 13.00 -6.26
N MET A 79 -3.32 13.34 -6.82
CA MET A 79 -3.77 14.74 -6.90
C MET A 79 -3.92 15.34 -5.50
N ASN A 80 -4.57 14.62 -4.58
CA ASN A 80 -4.80 15.12 -3.22
C ASN A 80 -3.51 15.19 -2.40
N VAL A 81 -2.61 14.21 -2.53
CA VAL A 81 -1.28 14.25 -1.91
C VAL A 81 -0.50 15.46 -2.42
N ARG A 82 -0.43 15.67 -3.74
CA ARG A 82 0.29 16.82 -4.31
C ARG A 82 -0.26 18.15 -3.84
N LYS A 83 -1.59 18.27 -3.72
CA LYS A 83 -2.25 19.49 -3.23
C LYS A 83 -1.92 19.78 -1.77
N LYS A 84 -1.84 18.74 -0.92
CA LYS A 84 -1.68 18.88 0.53
C LYS A 84 -0.22 18.90 1.00
N TYR A 85 0.61 18.05 0.39
CA TYR A 85 1.96 17.73 0.84
C TYR A 85 3.06 18.15 -0.15
N GLY A 86 2.70 18.66 -1.32
CA GLY A 86 3.64 18.96 -2.38
C GLY A 86 4.21 17.68 -3.02
N GLN A 87 5.43 17.76 -3.56
CA GLN A 87 6.07 16.62 -4.25
C GLN A 87 6.79 15.64 -3.32
N THR A 88 7.03 15.99 -2.06
CA THR A 88 8.01 15.29 -1.20
C THR A 88 7.49 14.87 0.17
N GLY A 89 6.21 15.07 0.49
CA GLY A 89 5.70 14.71 1.81
C GLY A 89 5.23 13.26 1.91
N ASP A 90 5.60 12.61 3.02
CA ASP A 90 5.09 11.30 3.41
C ASP A 90 3.62 11.41 3.83
N LEU A 91 2.77 10.53 3.29
CA LEU A 91 1.34 10.48 3.59
C LEU A 91 1.08 9.47 4.73
N PRO A 92 0.45 9.87 5.85
CA PRO A 92 0.06 8.93 6.90
C PRO A 92 -0.96 7.90 6.40
N VAL A 93 -0.87 6.67 6.91
CA VAL A 93 -1.72 5.53 6.48
C VAL A 93 -3.22 5.81 6.65
N GLU A 94 -3.63 6.45 7.76
CA GLU A 94 -5.04 6.77 8.02
C GLU A 94 -5.60 7.77 7.01
N GLU A 95 -4.79 8.74 6.59
CA GLU A 95 -5.16 9.68 5.55
C GLU A 95 -5.19 9.01 4.18
N PHE A 96 -4.28 8.07 3.92
CA PHE A 96 -4.31 7.26 2.70
C PHE A 96 -5.62 6.49 2.58
N HIS A 97 -6.06 5.81 3.65
CA HIS A 97 -7.35 5.11 3.65
C HIS A 97 -8.50 6.07 3.42
N SER A 98 -8.46 7.25 4.04
CA SER A 98 -9.46 8.29 3.84
C SER A 98 -9.57 8.71 2.38
N LEU A 99 -8.46 8.82 1.66
CA LEU A 99 -8.46 9.15 0.22
C LEU A 99 -9.00 8.03 -0.66
N ILE A 100 -8.76 6.76 -0.29
CA ILE A 100 -9.40 5.62 -0.97
C ILE A 100 -10.92 5.71 -0.79
N TRP A 101 -11.38 5.88 0.45
CA TRP A 101 -12.82 5.93 0.74
C TRP A 101 -13.52 7.10 0.07
N ASP A 102 -12.87 8.27 0.04
CA ASP A 102 -13.37 9.46 -0.64
C ASP A 102 -13.59 9.20 -2.15
N TYR A 103 -12.62 8.57 -2.83
CA TYR A 103 -12.77 8.21 -4.24
C TYR A 103 -13.98 7.28 -4.48
N TYR A 104 -14.13 6.24 -3.66
CA TYR A 104 -15.27 5.32 -3.76
C TYR A 104 -16.56 5.86 -3.13
N LYS A 105 -16.57 7.09 -2.60
CA LYS A 105 -17.73 7.72 -1.92
C LYS A 105 -18.26 6.90 -0.73
N MET A 106 -17.37 6.25 0.01
CA MET A 106 -17.70 5.46 1.18
C MET A 106 -17.76 6.32 2.44
N ASP A 107 -18.72 6.06 3.34
CA ASP A 107 -18.80 6.74 4.63
C ASP A 107 -17.59 6.40 5.52
N HIS A 108 -16.78 7.41 5.83
CA HIS A 108 -15.56 7.30 6.63
C HIS A 108 -15.81 6.64 8.00
N SER A 109 -16.97 6.88 8.63
CA SER A 109 -17.29 6.33 9.94
C SER A 109 -17.54 4.82 9.88
N LYS A 110 -18.15 4.34 8.79
CA LYS A 110 -18.39 2.91 8.55
C LYS A 110 -17.11 2.20 8.12
N ALA A 111 -16.33 2.85 7.26
CA ALA A 111 -15.06 2.33 6.77
C ALA A 111 -14.03 2.18 7.90
N LYS A 112 -13.93 3.19 8.77
CA LYS A 112 -13.06 3.15 9.96
C LYS A 112 -13.46 2.03 10.93
N LYS A 113 -14.76 1.85 11.20
CA LYS A 113 -15.25 0.73 12.02
C LYS A 113 -14.88 -0.64 11.44
N ALA A 114 -14.95 -0.82 10.12
CA ALA A 114 -14.54 -2.05 9.46
C ALA A 114 -13.03 -2.32 9.61
N MET A 115 -12.21 -1.27 9.63
CA MET A 115 -10.78 -1.36 9.89
C MET A 115 -10.44 -1.65 11.36
N GLU A 116 -11.10 -0.98 12.31
CA GLU A 116 -10.91 -1.19 13.75
C GLU A 116 -11.33 -2.59 14.22
N LEU A 117 -12.38 -3.16 13.62
CA LEU A 117 -12.79 -4.54 13.90
C LEU A 117 -11.64 -5.53 13.62
N LYS A 118 -10.73 -5.18 12.72
CA LYS A 118 -9.55 -5.98 12.37
C LYS A 118 -8.42 -5.83 13.39
N GLU A 119 -8.19 -4.66 13.96
CA GLU A 119 -7.18 -4.49 15.03
C GLU A 119 -7.53 -5.32 16.26
N LYS A 120 -8.81 -5.38 16.63
CA LYS A 120 -9.28 -6.21 17.74
C LYS A 120 -9.14 -7.71 17.45
N VAL A 121 -9.38 -8.16 16.21
CA VAL A 121 -9.16 -9.56 15.83
C VAL A 121 -7.67 -9.91 15.77
N LYS A 122 -6.81 -8.99 15.34
CA LYS A 122 -5.34 -9.18 15.34
C LYS A 122 -4.78 -9.19 16.77
N ALA A 123 -5.29 -8.32 17.65
CA ALA A 123 -4.97 -8.30 19.07
C ALA A 123 -5.45 -9.58 19.78
N ASN A 124 -6.65 -10.08 19.48
CA ASN A 124 -7.17 -11.33 20.04
C ASN A 124 -6.56 -12.59 19.40
N SER A 125 -6.01 -12.50 18.19
CA SER A 125 -5.26 -13.57 17.51
C SER A 125 -3.83 -13.69 18.03
N SER A 126 -3.28 -12.64 18.66
CA SER A 126 -1.94 -12.69 19.27
C SER A 126 -1.87 -13.45 20.60
N ALA A 127 -3.02 -13.93 21.11
CA ALA A 127 -3.09 -14.71 22.35
C ALA A 127 -2.81 -16.21 22.18
N ASN A 128 -2.65 -16.74 20.95
CA ASN A 128 -2.43 -18.18 20.72
C ASN A 128 -1.05 -18.57 20.15
N ASP A 129 -0.11 -17.63 19.97
CA ASP A 129 1.26 -17.94 19.53
C ASP A 129 2.28 -18.01 20.68
N ILE A 130 1.82 -18.25 21.92
CA ILE A 130 2.70 -18.53 23.07
C ILE A 130 2.58 -20.00 23.50
N ILE A 131 2.49 -20.94 22.56
CA ILE A 131 2.77 -22.35 22.86
C ILE A 131 3.48 -23.00 21.66
N LEU A 132 4.73 -22.64 21.43
CA LEU A 132 5.72 -23.57 20.87
C LEU A 132 7.06 -23.27 21.54
N LYS A 133 7.17 -23.82 22.76
CA LYS A 133 8.43 -23.89 23.52
C LYS A 133 9.43 -24.76 22.78
N LEU A 134 10.67 -24.26 22.73
CA LEU A 134 11.93 -25.01 22.75
C LEU A 134 12.18 -26.04 21.63
N ALA A 135 13.03 -25.66 20.68
CA ALA A 135 14.14 -26.49 20.28
C ALA A 135 15.41 -25.61 20.15
N LYS A 136 16.47 -26.06 20.82
CA LYS A 136 17.81 -25.49 20.84
C LYS A 136 18.40 -25.46 19.43
N ASP A 137 19.05 -24.38 19.04
CA ASP A 137 20.51 -24.30 18.94
C ASP A 137 20.95 -22.93 18.40
N LYS A 138 22.02 -22.38 18.99
CA LYS A 138 22.70 -21.16 18.53
C LYS A 138 23.35 -21.41 17.16
N PRO A 139 23.47 -20.36 16.34
CA PRO A 139 24.82 -19.85 16.12
C PRO A 139 24.90 -18.34 16.36
N SER A 140 26.03 -17.89 16.91
CA SER A 140 26.32 -16.49 17.17
C SER A 140 26.30 -15.66 15.88
N SER A 141 25.50 -14.60 15.85
CA SER A 141 25.58 -13.56 14.84
C SER A 141 26.84 -12.71 15.06
N PRO A 142 27.62 -12.38 14.00
CA PRO A 142 28.73 -11.45 14.13
C PRO A 142 28.20 -10.05 14.43
N LYS A 143 28.84 -9.34 15.36
CA LYS A 143 28.55 -7.93 15.66
C LYS A 143 28.85 -7.09 14.41
N ALA A 144 27.83 -6.53 13.78
CA ALA A 144 28.00 -5.51 12.75
C ALA A 144 28.70 -4.28 13.37
N GLY A 145 29.88 -3.95 12.85
CA GLY A 145 30.61 -2.74 13.22
C GLY A 145 29.88 -1.48 12.74
N VAL A 146 30.19 -0.35 13.37
CA VAL A 146 29.60 0.96 13.05
C VAL A 146 29.94 1.34 11.60
N LEU A 147 28.94 1.63 10.79
CA LEU A 147 29.11 2.23 9.46
C LEU A 147 29.76 3.61 9.62
N GLN A 148 31.07 3.70 9.44
CA GLN A 148 31.75 4.98 9.28
C GLN A 148 31.53 5.47 7.85
N MET A 149 30.71 6.50 7.72
CA MET A 149 30.69 7.34 6.52
C MET A 149 31.98 8.14 6.47
N SER A 150 32.85 7.87 5.48
CA SER A 150 33.90 8.81 5.14
C SER A 150 33.27 9.99 4.42
N LEU A 151 33.15 11.09 5.17
CA LEU A 151 32.73 12.41 4.73
C LEU A 151 33.98 13.13 4.18
N PHE A 152 33.89 13.59 2.93
CA PHE A 152 34.83 14.49 2.23
C PHE A 152 36.22 13.92 1.83
N ASP A 153 36.52 14.02 0.54
CA ASP A 153 37.63 14.88 0.13
C ASP A 153 37.33 15.53 -1.23
N LEU A 154 36.99 16.81 -1.19
CA LEU A 154 36.84 17.69 -2.35
C LEU A 154 37.60 18.95 -1.99
N GLY A 155 38.86 19.03 -2.42
CA GLY A 155 39.65 20.24 -2.32
C GLY A 155 41.13 19.99 -2.02
N GLY A 156 41.97 20.11 -3.05
CA GLY A 156 43.42 20.16 -2.86
C GLY A 156 44.20 20.16 -4.15
N GLU A 157 44.21 21.29 -4.87
CA GLU A 157 45.36 21.62 -5.71
C GLU A 157 46.65 21.52 -4.88
N ASN A 158 47.72 20.99 -5.47
CA ASN A 158 49.04 21.62 -5.46
C ASN A 158 50.03 20.82 -6.33
N LYS A 159 50.50 21.51 -7.37
CA LYS A 159 51.82 21.48 -8.06
C LYS A 159 52.62 20.17 -8.11
#